data_AF-A0A7V4ED28-F1
#
_entry.id   AF-A0A7V4ED28-F1
#
_cell.length_a   1.000
_cell.length_b   1.000
_cell.length_c   1.000
_cell.angle_alpha   90.00
_cell.angle_beta   90.00
_cell.angle_gamma   90.00
#
_symmetry.space_group_name_H-M   'P 1'
#
loop_
_entity.id
_entity.type
_entity.pdbx_description
1 polymer ?
#
loop_
_entity_poly.entity_id
_entity_poly.type
_entity_poly.pdbx_seq_one_letter_code
_entity_poly.pdbx_strand_id
1 'polypeptide(L)'
;VIGQISFIIFLLSGLAEENRTPFDIPEAESELVAGFTVEYSSMKFALFYAAEYAHILALSALGTILFLGGWKGPLLPSPLWFLIKSLFLFLILLWIRWSYLRVRIDQLLGFSWKFLFPLSVLNLLLTGLVIILRKGG
;
A
#
# COMPACT_ATOMS: atom_id res chain seq x y z
N VAL A 1 20.69 -0.91 6.43
CA VAL A 1 19.37 -1.02 5.76
C VAL A 1 18.37 -0.31 6.65
N ILE A 2 17.97 0.91 6.27
CA ILE A 2 16.86 1.65 6.91
C ILE A 2 15.51 1.14 6.33
N GLY A 3 15.55 0.03 5.57
CA GLY A 3 14.44 -0.52 4.81
C GLY A 3 13.23 -0.91 5.64
N GLN A 4 13.35 -1.12 6.96
CA GLN A 4 12.19 -1.30 7.85
C GLN A 4 11.30 -0.05 7.90
N ILE A 5 11.91 1.14 7.97
CA ILE A 5 11.18 2.41 7.95
C ILE A 5 10.57 2.61 6.56
N SER A 6 11.31 2.33 5.50
CA SER A 6 10.80 2.39 4.12
C SER A 6 9.63 1.43 3.90
N PHE A 7 9.66 0.26 4.52
CA PHE A 7 8.58 -0.73 4.44
C PHE A 7 7.31 -0.23 5.13
N ILE A 8 7.44 0.36 6.32
CA ILE A 8 6.29 0.96 7.03
C ILE A 8 5.70 2.11 6.21
N ILE A 9 6.54 2.98 5.65
CA ILE A 9 6.09 4.08 4.78
C ILE A 9 5.38 3.51 3.54
N PHE A 10 5.94 2.48 2.89
CA PHE A 10 5.31 1.83 1.75
C PHE A 10 3.94 1.24 2.10
N LEU A 11 3.82 0.58 3.26
CA LEU A 11 2.56 -0.02 3.70
C LEU A 11 1.52 1.06 4.01
N LEU A 12 1.90 2.14 4.69
CA LEU A 12 1.01 3.26 5.01
C LEU A 12 0.57 4.03 3.75
N SER A 13 1.50 4.32 2.84
CA SER A 13 1.18 4.98 1.57
C SER A 13 0.34 4.09 0.66
N GLY A 14 0.64 2.79 0.63
CA GLY A 14 -0.15 1.81 -0.12
C GLY A 14 -1.59 1.73 0.35
N LEU A 15 -1.82 1.73 1.67
CA LEU A 15 -3.17 1.81 2.25
C LEU A 15 -3.90 3.10 1.85
N ALA A 16 -3.19 4.23 1.77
CA ALA A 16 -3.79 5.50 1.34
C ALA A 16 -4.12 5.51 -0.17
N GLU A 17 -3.36 4.79 -0.99
CA GLU A 17 -3.58 4.67 -2.44
C GLU A 17 -4.76 3.74 -2.79
N GLU A 18 -5.08 2.77 -1.93
CA GLU A 18 -6.19 1.84 -2.16
C GLU A 18 -7.57 2.51 -2.18
N ASN A 19 -7.68 3.76 -1.70
CA ASN A 19 -8.93 4.52 -1.69
C ASN A 19 -10.11 3.71 -1.11
N ARG A 20 -9.85 2.90 -0.07
CA ARG A 20 -10.84 2.04 0.59
C ARG A 20 -10.81 2.26 2.10
N THR A 21 -11.90 1.95 2.79
CA THR A 21 -12.02 2.06 4.25
C THR A 21 -10.76 1.50 4.94
N PRO A 22 -9.99 2.27 5.73
CA PRO A 22 -10.33 3.53 6.43
C PRO A 22 -10.07 4.85 5.67
N PHE A 23 -9.49 4.81 4.47
CA PHE A 23 -9.08 5.96 3.65
C PHE A 23 -9.93 6.11 2.37
N ASP A 24 -11.25 6.06 2.55
CA ASP A 24 -12.23 5.94 1.46
C ASP A 24 -12.73 7.31 0.95
N ILE A 25 -11.82 8.15 0.47
CA ILE A 25 -12.12 9.54 0.07
C ILE A 25 -13.07 9.62 -1.15
N PRO A 26 -12.86 8.86 -2.26
CA PRO A 26 -13.70 8.95 -3.44
C PRO A 26 -15.13 8.44 -3.18
N GLU A 27 -15.30 7.49 -2.27
CA GLU A 27 -16.62 6.99 -1.88
C GLU A 27 -17.31 7.90 -0.85
N ALA A 28 -16.55 8.64 -0.03
CA ALA A 28 -17.09 9.60 0.95
C ALA A 28 -17.66 10.90 0.34
N GLU A 29 -17.20 11.31 -0.85
CA GLU A 29 -17.87 12.37 -1.63
C GLU A 29 -19.09 11.81 -2.39
N SER A 30 -19.04 10.51 -2.66
CA SER A 30 -20.10 9.76 -3.31
C SER A 30 -21.23 9.37 -2.37
N GLU A 31 -21.05 9.25 -1.05
CA GLU A 31 -22.15 8.87 -0.13
C GLU A 31 -23.26 9.93 0.01
N LEU A 32 -23.12 11.09 -0.65
CA LEU A 32 -24.18 12.09 -0.83
C LEU A 32 -24.97 11.95 -2.17
N VAL A 33 -24.43 11.30 -3.23
CA VAL A 33 -25.09 11.14 -4.57
C VAL A 33 -24.80 9.76 -5.24
N ALA A 34 -24.30 8.79 -4.47
CA ALA A 34 -23.96 7.42 -4.85
C ALA A 34 -23.06 7.20 -6.10
N GLY A 35 -22.09 8.11 -6.38
CA GLY A 35 -20.90 7.90 -7.24
C GLY A 35 -21.00 6.91 -8.41
N PHE A 36 -19.96 6.08 -8.57
CA PHE A 36 -19.90 5.10 -9.67
C PHE A 36 -20.89 3.93 -9.50
N THR A 37 -21.45 3.74 -8.30
CA THR A 37 -22.37 2.63 -8.01
C THR A 37 -23.78 2.88 -8.53
N VAL A 38 -24.19 4.14 -8.75
CA VAL A 38 -25.44 4.48 -9.45
C VAL A 38 -25.25 4.89 -10.90
N GLU A 39 -24.06 5.36 -11.27
CA GLU A 39 -23.76 5.79 -12.65
C GLU A 39 -23.49 4.62 -13.61
N TYR A 40 -22.98 3.50 -13.09
CA TYR A 40 -22.56 2.36 -13.91
C TYR A 40 -23.37 1.10 -13.60
N SER A 41 -23.93 0.47 -14.64
CA SER A 41 -24.64 -0.80 -14.53
C SER A 41 -23.79 -2.00 -14.97
N SER A 42 -24.02 -3.14 -14.32
CA SER A 42 -23.57 -4.49 -14.70
C SER A 42 -22.06 -4.59 -14.95
N MET A 43 -21.62 -4.70 -16.22
CA MET A 43 -20.23 -4.99 -16.57
C MET A 43 -19.27 -3.88 -16.17
N LYS A 44 -19.67 -2.61 -16.33
CA LYS A 44 -18.80 -1.47 -15.99
C LYS A 44 -18.56 -1.40 -14.48
N PHE A 45 -19.61 -1.63 -13.69
CA PHE A 45 -19.52 -1.76 -12.24
C PHE A 45 -18.55 -2.89 -11.84
N ALA A 46 -18.69 -4.08 -12.44
CA ALA A 46 -17.82 -5.21 -12.14
C ALA A 46 -16.34 -4.91 -12.46
N LEU A 47 -16.06 -4.17 -13.54
CA LEU A 47 -14.71 -3.78 -13.92
C LEU A 47 -14.06 -2.80 -12.93
N PHE A 48 -14.82 -1.87 -12.36
CA PHE A 48 -14.30 -0.96 -11.32
C PHE A 48 -13.85 -1.74 -10.08
N TYR A 49 -14.70 -2.62 -9.54
CA TYR A 49 -14.30 -3.46 -8.41
C TYR A 49 -13.15 -4.40 -8.75
N ALA A 50 -13.16 -5.02 -9.93
CA ALA A 50 -12.07 -5.90 -10.35
C ALA A 50 -10.74 -5.15 -10.45
N ALA A 51 -10.75 -3.92 -10.97
CA ALA A 51 -9.56 -3.08 -11.08
C ALA A 51 -9.00 -2.69 -9.70
N GLU A 52 -9.87 -2.34 -8.75
CA GLU A 52 -9.45 -2.05 -7.38
C GLU A 52 -8.82 -3.28 -6.71
N TYR A 53 -9.47 -4.45 -6.77
CA TYR A 53 -8.88 -5.67 -6.19
C TYR A 53 -7.59 -6.09 -6.91
N ALA A 54 -7.49 -5.85 -8.22
CA ALA A 54 -6.25 -6.06 -8.95
C ALA A 54 -5.14 -5.10 -8.49
N HIS A 55 -5.47 -3.86 -8.13
CA HIS A 55 -4.53 -2.89 -7.56
C HIS A 55 -3.98 -3.33 -6.20
N ILE A 56 -4.83 -3.81 -5.28
CA ILE A 56 -4.42 -4.37 -3.97
C ILE A 56 -3.48 -5.58 -4.17
N LEU A 57 -3.80 -6.46 -5.13
CA LEU A 57 -2.96 -7.60 -5.49
C LEU A 57 -1.62 -7.17 -6.10
N ALA A 58 -1.60 -6.14 -6.94
CA ALA A 58 -0.38 -5.60 -7.52
C ALA A 58 0.51 -4.94 -6.45
N LEU A 59 -0.08 -4.18 -5.53
CA LEU A 59 0.63 -3.52 -4.43
C LEU A 59 1.26 -4.55 -3.48
N SER A 60 0.53 -5.59 -3.11
CA SER A 60 1.05 -6.68 -2.26
C SER A 60 2.15 -7.50 -2.96
N ALA A 61 2.04 -7.69 -4.28
CA ALA A 61 3.12 -8.27 -5.10
C ALA A 61 4.37 -7.37 -5.10
N LEU A 62 4.22 -6.06 -5.31
CA LEU A 62 5.33 -5.10 -5.25
C LEU A 62 5.99 -5.05 -3.88
N GLY A 63 5.21 -5.00 -2.80
CA GLY A 63 5.73 -5.05 -1.43
C GLY A 63 6.55 -6.31 -1.15
N THR A 64 6.12 -7.44 -1.71
CA THR A 64 6.84 -8.71 -1.59
C THR A 64 8.19 -8.68 -2.30
N ILE A 65 8.25 -8.12 -3.51
CA ILE A 65 9.49 -8.03 -4.29
C ILE A 65 10.47 -7.08 -3.62
N LEU A 66 10.01 -5.90 -3.20
CA LEU A 66 10.85 -4.81 -2.70
C LEU A 66 11.36 -5.08 -1.29
N PHE A 67 10.54 -5.65 -0.40
CA PHE A 67 10.85 -5.71 1.04
C PHE A 67 10.96 -7.13 1.60
N LEU A 68 10.16 -8.09 1.12
CA LEU A 68 10.13 -9.46 1.65
C LEU A 68 11.06 -10.43 0.89
N GLY A 69 11.99 -9.90 0.08
CA GLY A 69 12.98 -10.71 -0.64
C GLY A 69 12.42 -11.53 -1.79
N GLY A 70 11.24 -11.17 -2.31
CA GLY A 70 10.61 -11.78 -3.48
C GLY A 70 10.51 -13.30 -3.37
N TRP A 71 11.12 -13.99 -4.34
CA TRP A 71 11.09 -15.45 -4.50
C TRP A 71 12.01 -16.25 -3.58
N LYS A 72 12.85 -15.61 -2.76
CA LYS A 72 13.79 -16.33 -1.88
C LYS A 72 13.07 -16.92 -0.67
N GLY A 73 13.16 -18.25 -0.51
CA GLY A 73 12.70 -18.95 0.69
C GLY A 73 13.41 -20.31 0.84
N PRO A 74 13.51 -20.85 2.07
CA PRO A 74 14.40 -21.97 2.37
C PRO A 74 13.85 -23.37 2.00
N LEU A 75 12.52 -23.53 1.86
CA LEU A 75 11.88 -24.86 1.89
C LEU A 75 10.94 -25.20 0.71
N LEU A 76 10.43 -24.21 -0.03
CA LEU A 76 9.39 -24.42 -1.05
C LEU A 76 9.88 -23.91 -2.42
N PRO A 77 9.28 -24.38 -3.53
CA PRO A 77 9.54 -23.83 -4.86
C PRO A 77 9.42 -22.31 -4.89
N SER A 78 10.34 -21.65 -5.58
CA SER A 78 10.47 -20.19 -5.64
C SER A 78 9.13 -19.46 -5.90
N PRO A 79 8.26 -19.88 -6.84
CA PRO A 79 6.99 -19.20 -7.10
C PRO A 79 5.97 -19.28 -5.95
N LEU A 80 5.94 -20.41 -5.22
CA LEU A 80 5.02 -20.59 -4.10
C LEU A 80 5.37 -19.66 -2.93
N TRP A 81 6.66 -19.43 -2.68
CA TRP A 81 7.09 -18.47 -1.66
C TRP A 81 6.66 -17.04 -1.98
N PHE A 82 6.72 -16.66 -3.25
CA PHE A 82 6.23 -15.35 -3.68
C PHE A 82 4.73 -15.22 -3.45
N LEU A 83 3.95 -16.22 -3.86
CA LEU A 83 2.49 -16.23 -3.66
C LEU A 83 2.11 -16.19 -2.18
N ILE A 84 2.78 -16.95 -1.32
CA ILE A 84 2.50 -16.96 0.12
C ILE A 84 2.77 -15.58 0.73
N LYS A 85 3.89 -14.94 0.39
CA LYS A 85 4.25 -13.62 0.92
C LYS A 85 3.34 -12.52 0.38
N SER A 86 2.97 -12.56 -0.90
CA SER A 86 2.04 -11.59 -1.47
C SER A 86 0.64 -11.75 -0.87
N LEU A 87 0.15 -12.98 -0.73
CA LEU A 87 -1.11 -13.26 -0.04
C LEU A 87 -1.08 -12.83 1.43
N PHE A 88 0.06 -13.00 2.11
CA PHE A 88 0.21 -12.53 3.48
C PHE A 88 0.10 -11.00 3.58
N LEU A 89 0.76 -10.25 2.69
CA LEU A 89 0.60 -8.79 2.63
C LEU A 89 -0.82 -8.38 2.26
N PHE A 90 -1.43 -9.05 1.28
CA PHE A 90 -2.82 -8.83 0.89
C PHE A 90 -3.77 -9.04 2.08
N LEU A 91 -3.58 -10.10 2.86
CA LEU A 91 -4.36 -10.36 4.08
C LEU A 91 -4.14 -9.30 5.15
N ILE A 92 -2.92 -8.77 5.31
CA ILE A 92 -2.67 -7.66 6.24
C ILE A 92 -3.45 -6.41 5.81
N LEU A 93 -3.42 -6.05 4.53
CA LEU A 93 -4.15 -4.89 4.00
C LEU A 93 -5.67 -5.05 4.20
N LEU A 94 -6.20 -6.25 3.94
CA LEU A 94 -7.60 -6.58 4.24
C LEU A 94 -7.93 -6.57 5.74
N TRP A 95 -7.00 -6.98 6.60
CA TRP A 95 -7.22 -6.97 8.04
C TRP A 95 -7.27 -5.55 8.59
N ILE A 96 -6.45 -4.65 8.05
CA ILE A 96 -6.50 -3.22 8.38
C ILE A 96 -7.87 -2.65 8.01
N ARG A 97 -8.45 -3.05 6.87
CA ARG A 97 -9.83 -2.70 6.50
C ARG A 97 -10.85 -3.05 7.58
N TRP A 98 -10.70 -4.20 8.24
CA TRP A 98 -11.63 -4.65 9.28
C TRP A 98 -11.38 -4.00 10.64
N SER A 99 -10.17 -3.51 10.89
CA SER A 99 -9.73 -3.07 12.22
C SER A 99 -9.87 -1.57 12.45
N TYR A 100 -9.80 -0.74 11.40
CA TYR A 100 -9.75 0.71 11.54
C TYR A 100 -11.10 1.39 11.23
N LEU A 101 -11.43 2.40 12.05
CA LEU A 101 -12.54 3.32 11.79
C LEU A 101 -12.15 4.30 10.67
N ARG A 102 -13.13 4.72 9.86
CA ARG A 102 -12.93 5.72 8.79
C ARG A 102 -12.25 6.99 9.33
N VAL A 103 -11.26 7.51 8.58
CA VAL A 103 -10.47 8.71 8.93
C VAL A 103 -10.90 9.88 8.04
N ARG A 104 -10.95 11.10 8.61
CA ARG A 104 -11.27 12.32 7.85
C ARG A 104 -10.13 12.70 6.89
N ILE A 105 -10.48 13.20 5.70
CA ILE A 105 -9.51 13.62 4.68
C ILE A 105 -8.49 14.64 5.18
N ASP A 106 -8.90 15.64 5.97
CA ASP A 106 -7.98 16.66 6.49
C ASP A 106 -6.88 16.04 7.38
N GLN A 107 -7.23 15.00 8.14
CA GLN A 107 -6.30 14.29 9.01
C GLN A 107 -5.37 13.40 8.20
N LEU A 108 -5.89 12.72 7.17
CA LEU A 108 -5.10 11.93 6.23
C LEU A 108 -4.11 12.81 5.48
N LEU A 109 -4.58 13.90 4.87
CA LEU A 109 -3.75 14.83 4.11
C LEU A 109 -2.69 15.46 5.01
N GLY A 110 -3.08 15.86 6.23
CA GLY A 110 -2.15 16.34 7.24
C GLY A 110 -1.07 15.32 7.60
N PHE A 111 -1.44 14.05 7.80
CA PHE A 111 -0.49 12.97 8.09
C PHE A 111 0.45 12.70 6.91
N SER A 112 -0.07 12.62 5.69
CA SER A 112 0.72 12.35 4.49
C SER A 112 1.72 13.47 4.20
N TRP A 113 1.31 14.74 4.28
CA TRP A 113 2.17 15.87 3.96
C TRP A 113 3.10 16.29 5.08
N LYS A 114 2.66 16.23 6.35
CA LYS A 114 3.50 16.68 7.47
C LYS A 114 4.41 15.58 8.01
N PHE A 115 4.02 14.32 7.86
CA PHE A 115 4.75 13.20 8.45
C PHE A 115 5.33 12.26 7.40
N LEU A 116 4.51 11.62 6.55
CA LEU A 116 5.00 10.58 5.62
C LEU A 116 5.97 11.16 4.58
N PHE A 117 5.63 12.29 3.96
CA PHE A 117 6.43 12.87 2.90
C PHE A 117 7.83 13.32 3.39
N PRO A 118 7.96 14.16 4.45
CA PRO A 118 9.28 14.54 4.94
C PRO A 118 10.10 13.34 5.43
N LEU A 119 9.45 12.36 6.08
CA LEU A 119 10.12 11.16 6.56
C LEU A 119 10.66 10.30 5.41
N SER A 120 9.92 10.19 4.31
CA SER A 120 10.37 9.47 3.11
C SER A 120 11.61 10.10 2.49
N VAL A 121 11.64 11.43 2.38
CA VAL A 121 12.79 12.19 1.84
C VAL A 121 14.00 12.06 2.75
N LEU A 122 13.82 12.19 4.06
CA LEU A 122 14.90 11.99 5.04
C LEU A 122 15.48 10.58 4.96
N ASN A 123 14.64 9.56 4.86
CA ASN A 123 15.09 8.17 4.75
C ASN A 123 15.88 7.93 3.44
N LEU A 124 15.44 8.53 2.33
CA LEU A 124 16.16 8.47 1.06
C LEU A 124 17.57 9.11 1.19
N LEU A 125 17.65 10.30 1.76
CA LEU A 125 18.92 11.02 1.96
C LEU A 125 19.86 10.24 2.90
N LEU A 126 19.35 9.74 4.02
CA LEU A 126 20.13 8.92 4.96
C LEU A 126 20.65 7.63 4.30
N THR A 127 19.82 6.97 3.51
CA THR A 127 20.23 5.77 2.78
C THR A 127 21.34 6.10 1.78
N GLY A 128 21.22 7.23 1.06
CA GLY A 128 22.27 7.73 0.17
C GLY A 128 23.60 7.98 0.89
N LEU A 129 23.57 8.70 2.02
CA LEU A 129 24.77 8.98 2.83
C LEU A 129 25.44 7.69 3.32
N VAL A 130 24.67 6.72 3.83
CA VAL A 130 25.20 5.43 4.31
C VAL A 130 25.88 4.65 3.19
N ILE A 131 25.32 4.66 1.98
CA ILE A 131 25.93 3.97 0.83
C ILE A 131 27.25 4.63 0.44
N ILE A 132 27.31 5.96 0.42
CA ILE A 132 28.54 6.72 0.11
C ILE A 132 29.62 6.41 1.15
N LEU A 133 29.30 6.48 2.44
CA LEU A 133 30.23 6.17 3.52
C LEU A 133 30.75 4.72 3.46
N ARG A 134 29.92 3.77 3.03
CA ARG A 134 30.32 2.36 2.91
C ARG A 134 31.13 2.06 1.64
N LYS A 135 30.95 2.83 0.57
CA LYS A 135 31.74 2.71 -0.67
C LYS A 135 33.08 3.46 -0.61
N GLY A 136 33.20 4.45 0.28
CA GLY A 136 34.37 5.30 0.45
C GLY A 136 35.41 4.77 1.45
N GLY A 137 35.35 3.51 1.86
CA GLY A 137 36.31 2.82 2.74
C GLY A 137 36.82 1.53 2.13
#